data_AF-A0A0R3SZC8-F1
#
_entry.id   AF-A0A0R3SZC8-F1
#
_cell.length_a   1.000
_cell.length_b   1.000
_cell.length_c   1.000
_cell.angle_alpha   90.00
_cell.angle_beta   90.00
_cell.angle_gamma   90.00
#
_symmetry.space_group_name_H-M   'P 1'
#
loop_
_entity.id
_entity.type
_entity.pdbx_description
1 polymer ?
#
loop_
_entity_poly.entity_id
_entity_poly.type
_entity_poly.pdbx_seq_one_letter_code
_entity_poly.pdbx_strand_id
1 'polypeptide(L)'
;MIEGRNMSIRAYFKEQYGIELQYPELPCVKTKANREVYMPMELLRTLPFQDPKADVSSEMVRVAAVKPDQRFRKLQNFIKTIIKQSPLVKAMGLRLASQDPITTNARILPTPSITGSRVPVDKGAWWPTPFRVPAFREVKYAIILFVSDVSELDKMKRGIDQAGQQLGLQLVSGEEPRMIQPAQLSLYFKQLREKVSILSSSSFSSSSSFHLVKWDVKLAICILPKSEPYYSDIKRACEFEEFLVTQCIKEGTLTKRNPWPNILLKINGKLGGVNWELNEIEGYWRKEIVMVVGADAFYRKNNTLPTKILFYRDGVSEGQFSSVVEKELSAMQRACTKLRPGYQPGFTFIIVQKRHHIRFLPTEGGLINVKPGTIVDTNITHSREFDFYLCSHQGIQGTSKPAHYHIIYDDNNLGANELQLFSFYLSHVYMRCTRSVSYPAPTYYAHLAAFRGRDWMKGAPNPERLLENNQFNILPEQKDLMFFL
;
A
#
# COMPACT_ATOMS: atom_id res chain seq x y z
N MET A 1 10.84 24.04 -47.90
CA MET A 1 11.43 23.92 -49.26
C MET A 1 12.46 22.80 -49.21
N ILE A 2 12.56 21.98 -50.26
CA ILE A 2 13.63 21.00 -50.43
C ILE A 2 14.77 21.74 -51.12
N GLU A 3 15.74 22.21 -50.34
CA GLU A 3 16.78 23.15 -50.78
C GLU A 3 17.58 22.60 -51.98
N GLY A 4 17.99 21.33 -51.95
CA GLY A 4 18.74 20.71 -53.03
C GLY A 4 17.99 20.52 -54.36
N ARG A 5 16.68 20.80 -54.40
CA ARG A 5 15.86 20.75 -55.63
C ARG A 5 15.07 22.03 -55.89
N ASN A 6 15.28 23.08 -55.08
CA ASN A 6 14.53 24.33 -55.10
C ASN A 6 13.01 24.15 -55.28
N MET A 7 12.42 23.22 -54.53
CA MET A 7 11.06 22.73 -54.73
C MET A 7 10.29 22.69 -53.41
N SER A 8 8.97 22.96 -53.44
CA SER A 8 8.13 22.78 -52.25
C SER A 8 7.85 21.30 -51.98
N ILE A 9 7.57 20.95 -50.71
CA ILE A 9 7.21 19.56 -50.35
C ILE A 9 5.94 19.13 -51.10
N ARG A 10 4.97 20.04 -51.28
CA ARG A 10 3.77 19.80 -52.10
C ARG A 10 4.12 19.44 -53.54
N ALA A 11 4.98 20.23 -54.19
CA ALA A 11 5.39 19.96 -55.58
C ALA A 11 6.13 18.62 -55.69
N TYR A 12 6.99 18.30 -54.72
CA TYR A 12 7.70 17.03 -54.65
C TYR A 12 6.77 15.82 -54.60
N PHE A 13 5.75 15.84 -53.73
CA PHE A 13 4.81 14.72 -53.62
C PHE A 13 3.90 14.58 -54.86
N LYS A 14 3.53 15.70 -55.49
CA LYS A 14 2.77 15.70 -56.74
C LYS A 14 3.58 15.14 -57.91
N GLU A 15 4.85 15.55 -58.03
CA GLU A 15 5.72 15.15 -59.15
C GLU A 15 6.25 13.72 -58.99
N GLN A 16 6.71 13.34 -57.80
CA GLN A 16 7.43 12.08 -57.60
C GLN A 16 6.52 10.90 -57.25
N TYR A 17 5.40 11.17 -56.57
CA TYR A 17 4.47 10.12 -56.12
C TYR A 17 3.06 10.26 -56.71
N GLY A 18 2.79 11.30 -57.50
CA GLY A 18 1.45 11.57 -58.04
C GLY A 18 0.42 11.94 -56.97
N ILE A 19 0.87 12.36 -55.78
CA ILE A 19 0.00 12.66 -54.63
C ILE A 19 -0.26 14.16 -54.57
N GLU A 20 -1.51 14.57 -54.79
CA GLU A 20 -1.94 15.95 -54.57
C GLU A 20 -2.39 16.13 -53.12
N LEU A 21 -1.59 16.87 -52.34
CA LEU A 21 -1.88 17.12 -50.93
C LEU A 21 -3.17 17.94 -50.79
N GLN A 22 -4.08 17.49 -49.92
CA GLN A 22 -5.36 18.17 -49.69
C GLN A 22 -5.22 19.35 -48.75
N TYR A 23 -4.29 19.26 -47.80
CA TYR A 23 -4.01 20.26 -46.76
C TYR A 23 -2.54 20.70 -46.80
N PRO A 24 -2.09 21.35 -47.89
CA PRO A 24 -0.68 21.71 -48.09
C PRO A 24 -0.15 22.75 -47.08
N GLU A 25 -1.04 23.44 -46.37
CA GLU A 25 -0.74 24.40 -45.31
C GLU A 25 -0.37 23.75 -43.97
N LEU A 26 -0.68 22.46 -43.77
CA LEU A 26 -0.35 21.76 -42.53
C LEU A 26 1.17 21.56 -42.39
N PRO A 27 1.68 21.57 -41.14
CA PRO A 27 3.10 21.34 -40.90
C PRO A 27 3.51 19.92 -41.31
N CYS A 28 4.75 19.80 -41.77
CA CYS A 28 5.37 18.49 -41.97
C CYS A 28 5.96 17.96 -40.66
N VAL A 29 5.94 16.63 -40.50
CA VAL A 29 6.60 15.96 -39.39
C VAL A 29 8.04 15.62 -39.79
N LYS A 30 9.00 16.07 -38.99
CA LYS A 30 10.41 15.67 -39.13
C LYS A 30 10.60 14.27 -38.55
N THR A 31 10.93 13.29 -39.39
CA THR A 31 10.97 11.87 -38.98
C THR A 31 12.23 11.49 -38.21
N LYS A 32 13.32 12.25 -38.34
CA LYS A 32 14.60 12.05 -37.63
C LYS A 32 15.17 13.40 -37.22
N ALA A 33 15.60 13.55 -35.96
CA ALA A 33 16.15 14.81 -35.46
C ALA A 33 17.38 15.29 -36.27
N ASN A 34 18.26 14.34 -36.63
CA ASN A 34 19.54 14.62 -37.29
C ASN A 34 19.50 14.54 -38.83
N ARG A 35 18.31 14.43 -39.45
CA ARG A 35 18.20 14.43 -40.92
C ARG A 35 17.04 15.32 -41.36
N GLU A 36 17.24 16.03 -42.45
CA GLU A 36 16.23 16.90 -43.09
C GLU A 36 15.21 16.05 -43.88
N VAL A 37 14.50 15.15 -43.19
CA VAL A 37 13.46 14.29 -43.77
C VAL A 37 12.11 14.68 -43.20
N TYR A 38 11.32 15.33 -44.04
CA TYR A 38 10.00 15.88 -43.72
C TYR A 38 8.90 15.11 -44.44
N MET A 39 7.87 14.73 -43.70
CA MET A 39 6.69 14.05 -44.24
C MET A 39 5.44 14.90 -44.00
N PRO A 40 4.59 15.15 -45.01
CA PRO A 40 3.31 15.81 -44.81
C PRO A 40 2.48 15.07 -43.75
N MET A 41 1.93 15.79 -42.77
CA MET A 41 1.22 15.17 -41.65
C MET A 41 -0.04 14.40 -42.11
N GLU A 42 -0.68 14.83 -43.19
CA GLU A 42 -1.84 14.15 -43.78
C GLU A 42 -1.51 12.75 -44.34
N LEU A 43 -0.25 12.46 -44.66
CA LEU A 43 0.19 11.15 -45.16
C LEU A 43 0.66 10.21 -44.03
N LEU A 44 0.57 10.65 -42.78
CA LEU A 44 1.02 9.90 -41.61
C LEU A 44 -0.16 9.34 -40.82
N ARG A 45 0.02 8.11 -40.35
CA ARG A 45 -0.88 7.46 -39.39
C ARG A 45 -0.12 7.08 -38.13
N THR A 46 -0.76 7.23 -36.98
CA THR A 46 -0.21 6.69 -35.74
C THR A 46 -0.24 5.16 -35.79
N LEU A 47 0.90 4.52 -35.56
CA LEU A 47 0.94 3.07 -35.41
C LEU A 47 0.07 2.63 -34.23
N PRO A 48 -0.63 1.49 -34.32
CA PRO A 48 -1.40 0.95 -33.20
C PRO A 48 -0.48 0.52 -32.05
N PHE A 49 -1.05 0.41 -30.85
CA PHE A 49 -0.37 -0.08 -29.64
C PHE A 49 0.80 0.81 -29.14
N GLN A 50 0.70 2.12 -29.33
CA GLN A 50 1.60 3.08 -28.67
C GLN A 50 1.15 3.35 -27.23
N ASP A 51 2.11 3.56 -26.34
CA ASP A 51 1.81 3.91 -24.95
C ASP A 51 1.14 5.30 -24.87
N PRO A 52 0.02 5.43 -24.14
CA PRO A 52 -0.68 6.70 -24.02
C PRO A 52 0.15 7.71 -23.23
N LYS A 53 0.22 8.96 -23.73
CA LYS A 53 0.84 10.09 -23.00
C LYS A 53 -0.09 10.74 -21.98
N ALA A 54 -1.40 10.52 -22.09
CA ALA A 54 -2.41 11.04 -21.17
C ALA A 54 -2.67 10.05 -20.01
N ASP A 55 -3.07 10.58 -18.85
CA ASP A 55 -3.52 9.72 -17.75
C ASP A 55 -4.88 9.10 -18.08
N VAL A 56 -4.85 7.83 -18.49
CA VAL A 56 -6.02 7.01 -18.82
C VAL A 56 -6.27 5.94 -17.76
N SER A 57 -5.73 6.13 -16.54
CA SER A 57 -5.74 5.11 -15.49
C SER A 57 -7.16 4.71 -15.08
N SER A 58 -8.08 5.66 -14.96
CA SER A 58 -9.49 5.39 -14.58
C SER A 58 -10.21 4.54 -15.61
N GLU A 59 -10.09 4.90 -16.88
CA GLU A 59 -10.69 4.21 -18.03
C GLU A 59 -10.09 2.81 -18.15
N MET A 60 -8.77 2.69 -18.02
CA MET A 60 -8.06 1.42 -18.05
C MET A 60 -8.54 0.48 -16.93
N VAL A 61 -8.72 0.99 -15.70
CA VAL A 61 -9.26 0.21 -14.58
C VAL A 61 -10.68 -0.27 -14.89
N ARG A 62 -11.53 0.61 -15.44
CA ARG A 62 -12.92 0.27 -15.79
C ARG A 62 -12.97 -0.82 -16.86
N VAL A 63 -12.11 -0.77 -17.87
CA VAL A 63 -12.04 -1.76 -18.95
C VAL A 63 -11.42 -3.09 -18.48
N ALA A 64 -10.37 -3.04 -17.66
CA ALA A 64 -9.67 -4.22 -17.16
C ALA A 64 -10.43 -4.97 -16.05
N ALA A 65 -11.37 -4.30 -15.39
CA ALA A 65 -12.22 -4.84 -14.33
C ALA A 65 -13.29 -5.82 -14.87
N VAL A 66 -12.84 -7.01 -15.26
CA VAL A 66 -13.72 -8.08 -15.75
C VAL A 66 -14.18 -8.98 -14.60
N LYS A 67 -15.50 -9.22 -14.49
CA LYS A 67 -16.10 -10.14 -13.51
C LYS A 67 -15.63 -11.59 -13.72
N PRO A 68 -15.66 -12.45 -12.68
CA PRO A 68 -15.16 -13.82 -12.77
C PRO A 68 -15.80 -14.63 -13.92
N ASP A 69 -17.13 -14.64 -14.02
CA ASP A 69 -17.87 -15.36 -15.06
C ASP A 69 -17.45 -14.92 -16.48
N GLN A 70 -17.38 -13.62 -16.71
CA GLN A 70 -16.99 -13.04 -17.99
C GLN A 70 -15.53 -13.34 -18.32
N ARG A 71 -14.65 -13.33 -17.32
CA ARG A 71 -13.23 -13.65 -17.51
C ARG A 71 -13.07 -15.10 -17.94
N PHE A 72 -13.73 -16.03 -17.27
CA PHE A 72 -13.64 -17.46 -17.58
C PHE A 72 -14.26 -17.80 -18.93
N ARG A 73 -15.39 -17.17 -19.31
CA ARG A 73 -15.94 -17.28 -20.67
C ARG A 73 -14.97 -16.80 -21.74
N LYS A 74 -14.32 -15.65 -21.52
CA LYS A 74 -13.28 -15.13 -22.45
C LYS A 74 -12.11 -16.10 -22.58
N LEU A 75 -11.66 -16.71 -21.49
CA LEU A 75 -10.59 -17.71 -21.50
C LEU A 75 -11.00 -18.98 -22.27
N GLN A 76 -12.18 -19.52 -22.03
CA GLN A 76 -12.68 -20.68 -22.76
C GLN A 76 -12.79 -20.40 -24.27
N ASN A 77 -13.30 -19.22 -24.66
CA ASN A 77 -13.37 -18.81 -26.06
C ASN A 77 -11.97 -18.69 -26.69
N PHE A 78 -11.01 -18.11 -25.97
CA PHE A 78 -9.63 -18.00 -26.42
C PHE A 78 -8.97 -19.36 -26.66
N ILE A 79 -9.12 -20.29 -25.71
CA ILE A 79 -8.61 -21.66 -25.82
C ILE A 79 -9.21 -22.38 -27.03
N LYS A 80 -10.53 -22.27 -27.23
CA LYS A 80 -11.23 -22.86 -28.39
C LYS A 80 -10.69 -22.34 -29.73
N THR A 81 -10.29 -21.07 -29.80
CA THR A 81 -9.76 -20.46 -31.01
C THR A 81 -8.29 -20.85 -31.25
N ILE A 82 -7.41 -20.73 -30.24
CA ILE A 82 -5.98 -20.98 -30.41
C ILE A 82 -5.67 -22.43 -30.75
N ILE A 83 -6.32 -23.40 -30.09
CA ILE A 83 -6.03 -24.83 -30.33
C ILE A 83 -6.32 -25.18 -31.79
N LYS A 84 -7.42 -24.65 -32.35
CA LYS A 84 -7.81 -24.92 -33.74
C LYS A 84 -6.81 -24.34 -34.75
N GLN A 85 -6.11 -23.28 -34.37
CA GLN A 85 -5.35 -22.44 -35.29
C GLN A 85 -3.84 -22.53 -35.13
N SER A 86 -3.30 -23.40 -34.25
CA SER A 86 -1.84 -23.44 -34.01
C SER A 86 -1.16 -24.63 -34.72
N PRO A 87 -0.49 -24.39 -35.87
CA PRO A 87 0.39 -25.37 -36.51
C PRO A 87 1.47 -25.90 -35.56
N LEU A 88 1.98 -25.05 -34.66
CA LEU A 88 3.06 -25.40 -33.74
C LEU A 88 2.63 -26.45 -32.71
N VAL A 89 1.44 -26.30 -32.12
CA VAL A 89 0.89 -27.28 -31.15
C VAL A 89 0.74 -28.65 -31.80
N LYS A 90 0.25 -28.69 -33.05
CA LYS A 90 0.12 -29.93 -33.83
C LYS A 90 1.49 -30.53 -34.16
N ALA A 91 2.45 -29.71 -34.60
CA ALA A 91 3.80 -30.15 -34.95
C ALA A 91 4.57 -30.73 -33.75
N MET A 92 4.38 -30.17 -32.55
CA MET A 92 4.99 -30.66 -31.30
C MET A 92 4.25 -31.86 -30.69
N GLY A 93 3.16 -32.33 -31.29
CA GLY A 93 2.36 -33.45 -30.76
C GLY A 93 1.65 -33.14 -29.43
N LEU A 94 1.53 -31.86 -29.06
CA LEU A 94 0.92 -31.44 -27.80
C LEU A 94 -0.60 -31.55 -27.89
N ARG A 95 -1.23 -32.06 -26.83
CA ARG A 95 -2.70 -32.16 -26.69
C ARG A 95 -3.11 -31.58 -25.35
N LEU A 96 -4.18 -30.80 -25.35
CA LEU A 96 -4.81 -30.37 -24.11
C LEU A 96 -5.73 -31.46 -23.60
N ALA A 97 -5.57 -31.84 -22.34
CA ALA A 97 -6.39 -32.86 -21.70
C ALA A 97 -7.86 -32.42 -21.58
N SER A 98 -8.11 -31.13 -21.38
CA SER A 98 -9.45 -30.54 -21.35
C SER A 98 -9.43 -29.10 -21.86
N GLN A 99 -10.56 -28.63 -22.38
CA GLN A 99 -10.80 -27.21 -22.70
C GLN A 99 -11.42 -26.46 -21.52
N ASP A 100 -11.88 -27.19 -20.50
CA ASP A 100 -12.47 -26.62 -19.31
C ASP A 100 -11.40 -26.25 -18.28
N PRO A 101 -11.67 -25.22 -17.45
CA PRO A 101 -10.81 -24.89 -16.32
C PRO A 101 -10.61 -26.09 -15.40
N ILE A 102 -9.41 -26.17 -14.80
CA ILE A 102 -9.11 -27.17 -13.77
C ILE A 102 -10.05 -26.96 -12.58
N THR A 103 -10.78 -28.00 -12.21
CA THR A 103 -11.59 -28.04 -10.99
C THR A 103 -10.74 -28.60 -9.86
N THR A 104 -10.74 -27.93 -8.72
CA THR A 104 -9.98 -28.33 -7.54
C THR A 104 -10.80 -28.10 -6.28
N ASN A 105 -10.53 -28.91 -5.25
CA ASN A 105 -11.11 -28.69 -3.95
C ASN A 105 -10.51 -27.43 -3.32
N ALA A 106 -11.36 -26.68 -2.63
CA ALA A 106 -10.98 -25.51 -1.88
C ALA A 106 -11.59 -25.59 -0.49
N ARG A 107 -10.90 -25.02 0.49
CA ARG A 107 -11.42 -24.86 1.85
C ARG A 107 -11.69 -23.38 2.13
N ILE A 108 -12.60 -23.08 3.04
CA ILE A 108 -12.80 -21.73 3.53
C ILE A 108 -12.30 -21.70 4.97
N LEU A 109 -11.25 -20.93 5.21
CA LEU A 109 -10.69 -20.76 6.55
C LEU A 109 -11.68 -20.01 7.46
N PRO A 110 -11.75 -20.35 8.76
CA PRO A 110 -12.59 -19.64 9.71
C PRO A 110 -12.11 -18.20 9.86
N THR A 111 -13.04 -17.26 9.93
CA THR A 111 -12.74 -15.83 10.07
C THR A 111 -12.46 -15.49 11.54
N PRO A 112 -11.45 -14.65 11.86
CA PRO A 112 -11.16 -14.29 13.25
C PRO A 112 -12.20 -13.32 13.84
N SER A 113 -12.29 -13.31 15.15
CA SER A 113 -13.05 -12.34 15.93
C SER A 113 -12.19 -11.11 16.22
N ILE A 114 -12.78 -9.94 16.02
CA ILE A 114 -12.13 -8.65 16.26
C ILE A 114 -12.48 -8.16 17.67
N THR A 115 -11.49 -7.76 18.47
CA THR A 115 -11.74 -7.22 19.80
C THR A 115 -12.67 -6.00 19.75
N GLY A 116 -13.67 -5.97 20.63
CA GLY A 116 -14.70 -4.92 20.67
C GLY A 116 -15.83 -5.08 19.64
N SER A 117 -15.72 -6.02 18.69
CA SER A 117 -16.83 -6.35 17.79
C SER A 117 -17.71 -7.44 18.40
N ARG A 118 -19.03 -7.24 18.36
CA ARG A 118 -20.01 -8.27 18.74
C ARG A 118 -20.49 -9.11 17.55
N VAL A 119 -20.18 -8.65 16.34
CA VAL A 119 -20.61 -9.29 15.09
C VAL A 119 -19.40 -9.96 14.44
N PRO A 120 -19.52 -11.21 13.97
CA PRO A 120 -18.48 -11.85 13.18
C PRO A 120 -18.15 -11.02 11.94
N VAL A 121 -16.90 -11.08 11.51
CA VAL A 121 -16.47 -10.46 10.26
C VAL A 121 -17.21 -11.12 9.10
N ASP A 122 -17.99 -10.34 8.36
CA ASP A 122 -18.72 -10.78 7.17
C ASP A 122 -18.02 -10.29 5.91
N LYS A 123 -17.86 -11.19 4.93
CA LYS A 123 -17.20 -10.91 3.64
C LYS A 123 -15.89 -10.14 3.81
N GLY A 124 -15.10 -10.49 4.84
CA GLY A 124 -13.81 -9.86 5.13
C GLY A 124 -13.91 -8.37 5.47
N ALA A 125 -15.02 -7.89 6.02
CA ALA A 125 -15.19 -6.53 6.49
C ALA A 125 -15.89 -6.50 7.86
N TRP A 126 -15.61 -5.45 8.64
CA TRP A 126 -16.28 -5.19 9.90
C TRP A 126 -16.46 -3.67 10.10
N TRP A 127 -17.28 -3.32 11.08
CA TRP A 127 -17.47 -1.93 11.49
C TRP A 127 -16.32 -1.48 12.40
N PRO A 128 -15.89 -0.21 12.33
CA PRO A 128 -14.96 0.34 13.30
C PRO A 128 -15.48 0.16 14.72
N THR A 129 -14.61 -0.35 15.59
CA THR A 129 -14.82 -0.49 17.02
C THR A 129 -13.99 0.55 17.77
N PRO A 130 -14.34 0.90 19.03
CA PRO A 130 -13.47 1.69 19.88
C PRO A 130 -12.05 1.13 19.90
N PHE A 131 -11.06 2.02 19.87
CA PHE A 131 -9.66 1.62 19.84
C PHE A 131 -9.33 0.73 21.04
N ARG A 132 -8.70 -0.41 20.74
CA ARG A 132 -8.23 -1.34 21.77
C ARG A 132 -7.28 -0.66 22.76
N VAL A 133 -6.32 0.12 22.23
CA VAL A 133 -5.45 1.01 22.99
C VAL A 133 -5.36 2.33 22.25
N PRO A 134 -6.05 3.40 22.68
CA PRO A 134 -5.81 4.73 22.12
C PRO A 134 -4.40 5.19 22.49
N ALA A 135 -3.69 5.79 21.54
CA ALA A 135 -2.31 6.27 21.75
C ALA A 135 -2.22 7.26 22.92
N PHE A 136 -3.22 8.12 23.05
CA PHE A 136 -3.39 9.09 24.12
C PHE A 136 -4.86 9.20 24.49
N ARG A 137 -5.17 9.62 25.72
CA ARG A 137 -6.54 9.98 26.10
C ARG A 137 -7.03 11.20 25.31
N GLU A 138 -6.16 12.20 25.23
CA GLU A 138 -6.37 13.46 24.51
C GLU A 138 -5.20 13.71 23.55
N VAL A 139 -5.51 14.06 22.30
CA VAL A 139 -4.54 14.43 21.27
C VAL A 139 -4.82 15.88 20.85
N LYS A 140 -3.93 16.77 21.26
CA LYS A 140 -3.94 18.16 20.81
C LYS A 140 -3.36 18.25 19.41
N TYR A 141 -4.07 18.92 18.51
CA TYR A 141 -3.67 19.02 17.11
C TYR A 141 -3.74 20.45 16.58
N ALA A 142 -2.97 20.70 15.52
CA ALA A 142 -2.99 21.93 14.74
C ALA A 142 -3.40 21.64 13.29
N ILE A 143 -3.96 22.64 12.61
CA ILE A 143 -4.36 22.55 11.20
C ILE A 143 -3.46 23.43 10.35
N ILE A 144 -2.87 22.83 9.31
CA ILE A 144 -2.02 23.52 8.34
C ILE A 144 -2.71 23.48 6.98
N LEU A 145 -2.87 24.64 6.36
CA LEU A 145 -3.58 24.83 5.11
C LEU A 145 -2.61 25.05 3.96
N PHE A 146 -2.77 24.26 2.90
CA PHE A 146 -2.14 24.48 1.59
C PHE A 146 -3.19 24.79 0.51
N VAL A 147 -4.39 25.12 0.95
CA VAL A 147 -5.55 25.47 0.11
C VAL A 147 -6.11 26.79 0.61
N SER A 148 -6.68 27.57 -0.31
CA SER A 148 -7.31 28.85 0.02
C SER A 148 -8.77 28.68 0.48
N ASP A 149 -9.47 27.64 0.00
CA ASP A 149 -10.85 27.34 0.40
C ASP A 149 -10.89 26.58 1.73
N VAL A 150 -11.51 27.19 2.73
CA VAL A 150 -11.65 26.66 4.09
C VAL A 150 -13.10 26.38 4.48
N SER A 151 -14.04 26.44 3.53
CA SER A 151 -15.48 26.29 3.78
C SER A 151 -15.86 24.98 4.49
N GLU A 152 -15.18 23.88 4.17
CA GLU A 152 -15.46 22.56 4.76
C GLU A 152 -14.74 22.33 6.11
N LEU A 153 -13.99 23.31 6.63
CA LEU A 153 -13.10 23.09 7.78
C LEU A 153 -13.85 22.87 9.10
N ASP A 154 -14.90 23.64 9.36
CA ASP A 154 -15.70 23.47 10.57
C ASP A 154 -16.47 22.15 10.57
N LYS A 155 -16.95 21.73 9.39
CA LYS A 155 -17.57 20.42 9.21
C LYS A 155 -16.56 19.30 9.46
N MET A 156 -15.32 19.48 9.01
CA MET A 156 -14.23 18.54 9.28
C MET A 156 -13.91 18.45 10.78
N LYS A 157 -13.76 19.59 11.48
CA LYS A 157 -13.56 19.62 12.94
C LYS A 157 -14.67 18.85 13.67
N ARG A 158 -15.95 19.16 13.39
CA ARG A 158 -17.08 18.43 14.01
C ARG A 158 -17.06 16.94 13.67
N GLY A 159 -16.77 16.59 12.42
CA GLY A 159 -16.77 15.20 11.97
C GLY A 159 -15.64 14.36 12.59
N ILE A 160 -14.44 14.94 12.72
CA ILE A 160 -13.31 14.26 13.35
C ILE A 160 -13.53 14.11 14.86
N ASP A 161 -14.10 15.12 15.53
CA ASP A 161 -14.39 15.07 16.97
C ASP A 161 -15.45 14.01 17.29
N GLN A 162 -16.56 13.97 16.54
CA GLN A 162 -17.62 12.97 16.72
C GLN A 162 -17.10 11.55 16.50
N ALA A 163 -16.35 11.32 15.42
CA ALA A 163 -15.77 10.01 15.15
C ALA A 163 -14.67 9.65 16.18
N GLY A 164 -13.91 10.64 16.67
CA GLY A 164 -12.92 10.47 17.73
C GLY A 164 -13.56 9.97 19.02
N GLN A 165 -14.65 10.62 19.47
CA GLN A 165 -15.41 10.20 20.65
C GLN A 165 -15.93 8.77 20.52
N GLN A 166 -16.49 8.41 19.36
CA GLN A 166 -16.97 7.04 19.10
C GLN A 166 -15.84 6.00 19.15
N LEU A 167 -14.64 6.37 18.70
CA LEU A 167 -13.48 5.49 18.66
C LEU A 167 -12.65 5.53 19.95
N GLY A 168 -12.99 6.37 20.93
CA GLY A 168 -12.26 6.50 22.19
C GLY A 168 -10.96 7.31 22.10
N LEU A 169 -10.88 8.28 21.18
CA LEU A 169 -9.76 9.20 21.03
C LEU A 169 -10.26 10.65 21.00
N GLN A 170 -10.02 11.40 22.07
CA GLN A 170 -10.40 12.81 22.13
C GLN A 170 -9.40 13.66 21.34
N LEU A 171 -9.88 14.41 20.36
CA LEU A 171 -9.10 15.37 19.60
C LEU A 171 -9.44 16.79 20.05
N VAL A 172 -8.41 17.61 20.25
CA VAL A 172 -8.59 18.99 20.72
C VAL A 172 -7.79 19.93 19.81
N SER A 173 -8.51 20.83 19.13
CA SER A 173 -7.89 21.92 18.36
C SER A 173 -7.69 23.12 19.27
N GLY A 174 -6.43 23.54 19.47
CA GLY A 174 -6.11 24.77 20.23
C GLY A 174 -5.50 25.89 19.40
N GLU A 175 -5.21 25.60 18.13
CA GLU A 175 -4.59 26.56 17.22
C GLU A 175 -5.58 26.95 16.13
N GLU A 176 -5.55 28.24 15.76
CA GLU A 176 -6.20 28.67 14.54
C GLU A 176 -5.50 28.05 13.32
N PRO A 177 -6.24 27.60 12.30
CA PRO A 177 -5.67 27.08 11.06
C PRO A 177 -4.74 28.11 10.42
N ARG A 178 -3.56 27.68 9.98
CA ARG A 178 -2.57 28.57 9.33
C ARG A 178 -2.15 28.07 7.96
N MET A 179 -2.01 29.00 7.02
CA MET A 179 -1.30 28.76 5.77
C MET A 179 0.21 28.87 6.00
N ILE A 180 0.97 27.86 5.56
CA ILE A 180 2.41 27.79 5.76
C ILE A 180 3.09 27.45 4.44
N GLN A 181 4.17 28.16 4.12
CA GLN A 181 5.00 27.84 2.98
C GLN A 181 5.94 26.67 3.30
N PRO A 182 6.28 25.80 2.33
CA PRO A 182 7.13 24.63 2.58
C PRO A 182 8.44 24.94 3.32
N ALA A 183 9.10 26.05 2.97
CA ALA A 183 10.36 26.47 3.60
C ALA A 183 10.24 26.83 5.10
N GLN A 184 9.03 27.04 5.61
CA GLN A 184 8.77 27.42 7.01
C GLN A 184 8.23 26.25 7.85
N LEU A 185 8.01 25.08 7.25
CA LEU A 185 7.35 23.96 7.93
C LEU A 185 8.09 23.50 9.18
N SER A 186 9.40 23.30 9.09
CA SER A 186 10.20 22.78 10.20
C SER A 186 10.19 23.74 11.39
N LEU A 187 10.42 25.04 11.13
CA LEU A 187 10.31 26.07 12.17
C LEU A 187 8.91 26.09 12.82
N TYR A 188 7.86 25.97 12.00
CA TYR A 188 6.49 25.96 12.52
C TYR A 188 6.19 24.70 13.36
N PHE A 189 6.66 23.51 12.95
CA PHE A 189 6.54 22.30 13.76
C PHE A 189 7.26 22.42 15.10
N LYS A 190 8.45 23.02 15.11
CA LYS A 190 9.17 23.33 16.35
C LYS A 190 8.35 24.25 17.26
N GLN A 191 7.80 25.34 16.72
CA GLN A 191 6.95 26.26 17.47
C GLN A 191 5.72 25.56 18.08
N LEU A 192 5.05 24.69 17.32
CA LEU A 192 3.90 23.92 17.81
C LEU A 192 4.28 23.00 18.97
N ARG A 193 5.44 22.35 18.90
CA ARG A 193 5.93 21.47 19.97
C ARG A 193 6.35 22.23 21.21
N GLU A 194 6.99 23.38 21.08
CA GLU A 194 7.54 24.14 22.21
C GLU A 194 6.50 25.07 22.88
N LYS A 195 5.28 25.17 22.32
CA LYS A 195 4.26 26.09 22.80
C LYS A 195 3.83 25.81 24.24
N VAL A 196 3.77 26.88 25.04
CA VAL A 196 3.32 26.89 26.43
C VAL A 196 2.04 27.73 26.56
N SER A 197 1.11 27.26 27.40
CA SER A 197 -0.13 27.93 27.79
C SER A 197 -0.11 28.27 29.29
N ILE A 198 -0.69 29.41 29.67
CA ILE A 198 -0.82 29.82 31.08
C ILE A 198 -2.14 29.25 31.61
N LEU A 199 -2.10 28.43 32.66
CA LEU A 199 -3.31 28.02 33.39
C LEU A 199 -3.45 28.89 34.63
N SER A 200 -4.47 29.74 34.68
CA SER A 200 -4.90 30.41 35.89
C SER A 200 -5.78 29.45 36.69
N SER A 201 -5.22 28.84 37.75
CA SER A 201 -6.02 28.09 38.71
C SER A 201 -6.89 29.06 39.53
N SER A 202 -8.17 29.16 39.16
CA SER A 202 -9.20 29.78 39.99
C SER A 202 -9.51 28.86 41.17
N SER A 203 -8.69 28.90 42.20
CA SER A 203 -9.01 28.30 43.50
C SER A 203 -8.51 29.21 44.61
N PHE A 204 -9.49 29.75 45.31
CA PHE A 204 -9.46 30.71 46.39
C PHE A 204 -8.46 30.33 47.50
N SER A 205 -7.20 30.75 47.37
CA SER A 205 -6.25 30.88 48.48
C SER A 205 -5.07 31.77 48.02
N SER A 206 -4.66 32.67 48.90
CA SER A 206 -3.93 33.92 48.64
C SER A 206 -2.46 33.79 48.18
N SER A 207 -2.15 32.89 47.25
CA SER A 207 -0.82 32.74 46.66
C SER A 207 -0.93 32.29 45.18
N SER A 208 -1.02 33.27 44.28
CA SER A 208 -1.18 33.07 42.84
C SER A 208 0.11 32.51 42.21
N SER A 209 0.28 31.19 42.25
CA SER A 209 1.34 30.50 41.49
C SER A 209 0.83 30.26 40.07
N PHE A 210 1.37 31.01 39.10
CA PHE A 210 1.08 30.79 37.67
C PHE A 210 1.85 29.55 37.20
N HIS A 211 1.13 28.44 36.94
CA HIS A 211 1.74 27.27 36.33
C HIS A 211 1.66 27.37 34.81
N LEU A 212 2.84 27.44 34.19
CA LEU A 212 3.02 27.30 32.75
C LEU A 212 2.80 25.83 32.38
N VAL A 213 1.78 25.54 31.58
CA VAL A 213 1.48 24.19 31.10
C VAL A 213 1.72 24.15 29.60
N LYS A 214 2.60 23.24 29.16
CA LYS A 214 2.89 23.00 27.76
C LYS A 214 1.61 22.60 27.01
N TRP A 215 1.29 23.29 25.91
CA TRP A 215 0.13 22.91 25.08
C TRP A 215 0.39 21.61 24.31
N ASP A 216 1.64 21.16 24.19
CA ASP A 216 2.09 19.83 23.74
C ASP A 216 1.31 19.27 22.53
N VAL A 217 1.35 20.01 21.41
CA VAL A 217 0.73 19.57 20.15
C VAL A 217 1.41 18.29 19.67
N LYS A 218 0.61 17.22 19.48
CA LYS A 218 1.12 15.90 19.06
C LYS A 218 0.87 15.59 17.59
N LEU A 219 -0.06 16.30 16.96
CA LEU A 219 -0.52 16.04 15.59
C LEU A 219 -0.66 17.34 14.79
N ALA A 220 -0.16 17.35 13.56
CA ALA A 220 -0.53 18.34 12.56
C ALA A 220 -1.38 17.70 11.45
N ILE A 221 -2.56 18.28 11.19
CA ILE A 221 -3.42 17.89 10.08
C ILE A 221 -3.18 18.85 8.91
N CYS A 222 -2.64 18.34 7.81
CA CYS A 222 -2.29 19.14 6.64
C CYS A 222 -3.35 18.99 5.55
N ILE A 223 -4.05 20.07 5.20
CA ILE A 223 -5.05 20.07 4.13
C ILE A 223 -4.38 20.41 2.81
N LEU A 224 -4.41 19.47 1.87
CA LEU A 224 -3.70 19.56 0.59
C LEU A 224 -4.68 19.73 -0.57
N PRO A 225 -4.33 20.49 -1.62
CA PRO A 225 -5.10 20.52 -2.85
C PRO A 225 -4.99 19.19 -3.60
N LYS A 226 -5.84 18.97 -4.61
CA LYS A 226 -5.89 17.71 -5.36
C LYS A 226 -4.57 17.32 -6.04
N SER A 227 -3.81 18.30 -6.54
CA SER A 227 -2.78 18.10 -7.58
C SER A 227 -1.36 18.62 -7.24
N GLU A 228 -1.11 19.13 -6.03
CA GLU A 228 0.17 19.81 -5.72
C GLU A 228 1.20 18.90 -5.00
N PRO A 229 2.51 19.22 -5.10
CA PRO A 229 3.61 18.37 -4.62
C PRO A 229 3.95 18.52 -3.12
N TYR A 230 3.19 19.26 -2.32
CA TYR A 230 3.51 19.56 -0.91
C TYR A 230 3.71 18.34 -0.01
N TYR A 231 3.15 17.18 -0.39
CA TYR A 231 3.23 15.96 0.42
C TYR A 231 4.67 15.58 0.77
N SER A 232 5.58 15.64 -0.21
CA SER A 232 6.97 15.20 -0.01
C SER A 232 7.72 16.16 0.92
N ASP A 233 7.48 17.47 0.80
CA ASP A 233 8.08 18.49 1.67
C ASP A 233 7.63 18.35 3.12
N ILE A 234 6.32 18.18 3.34
CA ILE A 234 5.76 17.95 4.68
C ILE A 234 6.41 16.74 5.33
N LYS A 235 6.56 15.65 4.57
CA LYS A 235 7.13 14.40 5.08
C LYS A 235 8.62 14.50 5.36
N ARG A 236 9.39 15.25 4.57
CA ARG A 236 10.79 15.54 4.92
C ARG A 236 10.89 16.37 6.19
N ALA A 237 10.16 17.48 6.25
CA ALA A 237 10.19 18.39 7.39
C ALA A 237 9.84 17.68 8.71
N CYS A 238 8.79 16.85 8.73
CA CYS A 238 8.37 16.20 9.98
C CYS A 238 9.09 14.88 10.33
N GLU A 239 9.88 14.30 9.42
CA GLU A 239 10.49 12.97 9.59
C GLU A 239 12.03 13.01 9.63
N PHE A 240 12.66 14.11 9.17
CA PHE A 240 14.11 14.33 9.26
C PHE A 240 14.52 15.60 10.00
N GLU A 241 13.69 16.64 9.98
CA GLU A 241 14.08 17.95 10.53
C GLU A 241 13.48 18.16 11.92
N GLU A 242 12.15 18.14 12.04
CA GLU A 242 11.44 18.46 13.28
C GLU A 242 10.28 17.48 13.50
N PHE A 243 10.47 16.52 14.42
CA PHE A 243 9.50 15.45 14.63
C PHE A 243 8.12 15.99 15.04
N LEU A 244 7.11 15.79 14.19
CA LEU A 244 5.70 15.95 14.56
C LEU A 244 4.89 14.95 13.75
N VAL A 245 3.93 14.25 14.38
CA VAL A 245 3.09 13.33 13.63
C VAL A 245 2.19 14.14 12.69
N THR A 246 2.19 13.78 11.40
CA THR A 246 1.39 14.48 10.38
C THR A 246 0.35 13.57 9.72
N GLN A 247 -0.86 14.11 9.55
CA GLN A 247 -1.92 13.50 8.76
C GLN A 247 -2.34 14.43 7.62
N CYS A 248 -1.91 14.10 6.40
CA CYS A 248 -2.32 14.83 5.21
C CYS A 248 -3.71 14.38 4.74
N ILE A 249 -4.57 15.34 4.39
CA ILE A 249 -5.92 15.09 3.87
C ILE A 249 -6.09 15.93 2.61
N LYS A 250 -6.47 15.31 1.49
CA LYS A 250 -6.81 16.06 0.27
C LYS A 250 -8.15 16.77 0.45
N GLU A 251 -8.27 18.00 -0.06
CA GLU A 251 -9.50 18.82 0.01
C GLU A 251 -10.75 18.07 -0.46
N GLY A 252 -10.65 17.29 -1.55
CA GLY A 252 -11.76 16.47 -2.07
C GLY A 252 -12.18 15.30 -1.16
N THR A 253 -11.46 15.05 -0.06
CA THR A 253 -11.87 14.11 0.98
C THR A 253 -12.82 14.77 1.98
N LEU A 254 -12.69 16.07 2.20
CA LEU A 254 -13.51 16.82 3.16
C LEU A 254 -14.98 16.85 2.75
N THR A 255 -15.25 16.79 1.44
CA THR A 255 -16.60 16.76 0.88
C THR A 255 -17.28 15.38 0.98
N LYS A 256 -16.54 14.32 1.35
CA LYS A 256 -17.11 12.97 1.48
C LYS A 256 -17.99 12.87 2.72
N ARG A 257 -19.02 12.01 2.65
CA ARG A 257 -20.02 11.85 3.72
C ARG A 257 -19.45 11.44 5.07
N ASN A 258 -18.53 10.46 5.12
CA ASN A 258 -17.96 9.98 6.38
C ASN A 258 -16.53 9.40 6.20
N PRO A 259 -15.52 10.24 5.95
CA PRO A 259 -14.13 9.78 5.79
C PRO A 259 -13.41 9.55 7.14
N TRP A 260 -13.96 10.06 8.25
CA TRP A 260 -13.25 10.25 9.51
C TRP A 260 -12.77 8.97 10.20
N PRO A 261 -13.56 7.88 10.28
CA PRO A 261 -13.10 6.65 10.94
C PRO A 261 -11.79 6.14 10.34
N ASN A 262 -11.70 6.03 9.01
CA ASN A 262 -10.48 5.56 8.33
C ASN A 262 -9.28 6.51 8.50
N ILE A 263 -9.53 7.80 8.68
CA ILE A 263 -8.48 8.79 8.99
C ILE A 263 -7.99 8.60 10.43
N LEU A 264 -8.91 8.41 11.37
CA LEU A 264 -8.60 8.18 12.78
C LEU A 264 -7.86 6.87 13.02
N LEU A 265 -8.20 5.81 12.27
CA LEU A 265 -7.45 4.55 12.28
C LEU A 265 -5.95 4.77 11.99
N LYS A 266 -5.64 5.67 11.04
CA LYS A 266 -4.25 6.05 10.72
C LYS A 266 -3.62 6.91 11.79
N ILE A 267 -4.35 7.91 12.30
CA ILE A 267 -3.85 8.82 13.34
C ILE A 267 -3.46 8.03 14.59
N ASN A 268 -4.34 7.15 15.07
CA ASN A 268 -4.07 6.34 16.24
C ASN A 268 -2.83 5.45 16.04
N GLY A 269 -2.72 4.77 14.88
CA GLY A 269 -1.55 3.95 14.56
C GLY A 269 -0.23 4.73 14.45
N LYS A 270 -0.26 5.94 13.88
CA LYS A 270 0.93 6.81 13.80
C LYS A 270 1.41 7.31 15.15
N LEU A 271 0.48 7.51 16.09
CA LEU A 271 0.76 7.95 17.45
C LEU A 271 1.15 6.77 18.37
N GLY A 272 1.18 5.53 17.86
CA GLY A 272 1.59 4.34 18.61
C GLY A 272 0.43 3.57 19.27
N GLY A 273 -0.81 3.92 18.97
CA GLY A 273 -2.00 3.22 19.48
C GLY A 273 -2.27 1.90 18.75
N VAL A 274 -3.15 1.09 19.33
CA VAL A 274 -3.63 -0.20 18.78
C VAL A 274 -5.11 -0.08 18.47
N ASN A 275 -5.49 -0.28 17.20
CA ASN A 275 -6.88 -0.13 16.78
C ASN A 275 -7.73 -1.32 17.24
N TRP A 276 -7.28 -2.54 16.96
CA TRP A 276 -7.94 -3.78 17.37
C TRP A 276 -6.91 -4.91 17.46
N GLU A 277 -7.30 -6.00 18.11
CA GLU A 277 -6.57 -7.25 18.21
C GLU A 277 -7.48 -8.39 17.69
N LEU A 278 -6.88 -9.56 17.42
CA LEU A 278 -7.63 -10.77 17.08
C LEU A 278 -7.64 -11.67 18.30
N ASN A 279 -8.82 -12.15 18.69
CA ASN A 279 -8.98 -12.93 19.92
C ASN A 279 -8.32 -14.32 19.81
N GLU A 280 -8.34 -14.92 18.62
CA GLU A 280 -7.88 -16.29 18.36
C GLU A 280 -6.35 -16.42 18.26
N ILE A 281 -5.62 -15.30 18.10
CA ILE A 281 -4.15 -15.33 18.01
C ILE A 281 -3.51 -15.68 19.36
N GLU A 282 -4.16 -15.33 20.48
CA GLU A 282 -3.57 -15.46 21.82
C GLU A 282 -3.27 -16.91 22.21
N GLY A 283 -4.11 -17.86 21.82
CA GLY A 283 -4.00 -19.28 22.21
C GLY A 283 -2.92 -20.06 21.47
N TYR A 284 -2.61 -19.68 20.23
CA TYR A 284 -1.72 -20.45 19.35
C TYR A 284 -0.32 -19.85 19.20
N TRP A 285 -0.19 -18.51 19.22
CA TRP A 285 1.00 -17.84 18.66
C TRP A 285 1.71 -16.90 19.64
N ARG A 286 1.07 -16.49 20.76
CA ARG A 286 1.54 -15.38 21.61
C ARG A 286 2.82 -15.67 22.41
N LYS A 287 3.11 -16.94 22.75
CA LYS A 287 4.21 -17.31 23.66
C LYS A 287 5.52 -17.66 22.96
N GLU A 288 5.50 -17.99 21.67
CA GLU A 288 6.67 -18.54 20.97
C GLU A 288 7.08 -17.75 19.73
N ILE A 289 6.18 -16.91 19.22
CA ILE A 289 6.29 -16.34 17.89
C ILE A 289 6.17 -14.82 18.00
N VAL A 290 6.91 -14.15 17.12
CA VAL A 290 6.48 -13.01 16.31
C VAL A 290 7.69 -12.12 16.10
N MET A 291 8.26 -12.18 14.90
CA MET A 291 8.28 -10.95 14.11
C MET A 291 8.48 -11.21 12.62
N VAL A 292 7.54 -10.69 11.83
CA VAL A 292 7.83 -10.29 10.46
C VAL A 292 8.60 -8.96 10.56
N VAL A 293 9.93 -9.09 10.63
CA VAL A 293 11.00 -8.06 10.55
C VAL A 293 11.25 -7.13 11.77
N GLY A 294 11.95 -7.58 12.84
CA GLY A 294 12.61 -6.69 13.84
C GLY A 294 12.80 -7.15 15.31
N ALA A 295 13.79 -7.97 15.61
CA ALA A 295 13.97 -8.59 16.95
C ALA A 295 14.21 -7.62 18.15
N ASP A 296 14.82 -6.45 17.95
CA ASP A 296 15.16 -5.51 19.03
C ASP A 296 13.91 -4.86 19.67
N ALA A 297 12.98 -4.36 18.86
CA ALA A 297 11.73 -3.76 19.34
C ALA A 297 10.88 -4.77 20.13
N PHE A 298 10.95 -6.05 19.76
CA PHE A 298 10.27 -7.12 20.49
C PHE A 298 10.86 -7.30 21.90
N TYR A 299 12.18 -7.32 22.05
CA TYR A 299 12.84 -7.44 23.36
C TYR A 299 12.47 -6.29 24.29
N ARG A 300 12.51 -5.05 23.78
CA ARG A 300 12.17 -3.85 24.57
C ARG A 300 10.73 -3.87 25.09
N LYS A 301 9.81 -4.51 24.37
CA LYS A 301 8.40 -4.61 24.75
C LYS A 301 8.09 -5.82 25.64
N ASN A 302 8.72 -6.96 25.39
CA ASN A 302 8.36 -8.24 26.01
C ASN A 302 9.39 -8.75 27.02
N ASN A 303 10.53 -8.09 27.17
CA ASN A 303 11.67 -8.51 28.01
C ASN A 303 12.19 -9.93 27.71
N THR A 304 11.93 -10.46 26.50
CA THR A 304 12.42 -11.75 26.03
C THR A 304 12.67 -11.70 24.52
N LEU A 305 13.59 -12.53 24.01
CA LEU A 305 13.83 -12.67 22.58
C LEU A 305 12.89 -13.74 21.98
N PRO A 306 12.42 -13.55 20.73
CA PRO A 306 11.51 -14.51 20.12
C PRO A 306 12.20 -15.84 19.85
N THR A 307 11.50 -16.96 20.05
CA THR A 307 12.05 -18.30 19.77
C THR A 307 11.80 -18.74 18.32
N LYS A 308 10.76 -18.20 17.68
CA LYS A 308 10.35 -18.52 16.31
C LYS A 308 10.11 -17.23 15.51
N ILE A 309 10.66 -17.16 14.29
CA ILE A 309 10.59 -16.02 13.37
C ILE A 309 9.94 -16.47 12.06
N LEU A 310 8.80 -15.87 11.73
CA LEU A 310 8.14 -16.04 10.43
C LEU A 310 8.44 -14.80 9.58
N PHE A 311 8.95 -15.00 8.38
CA PHE A 311 9.34 -13.92 7.47
C PHE A 311 8.53 -14.00 6.17
N TYR A 312 7.62 -13.04 5.99
CA TYR A 312 6.85 -12.92 4.74
C TYR A 312 7.55 -11.95 3.80
N ARG A 313 7.97 -12.45 2.64
CA ARG A 313 8.73 -11.72 1.63
C ARG A 313 7.93 -11.58 0.34
N ASP A 314 7.53 -10.34 0.01
CA ASP A 314 6.85 -10.03 -1.25
C ASP A 314 7.86 -9.60 -2.32
N GLY A 315 7.58 -9.84 -3.61
CA GLY A 315 8.32 -9.26 -4.73
C GLY A 315 9.48 -10.12 -5.26
N VAL A 316 9.42 -11.44 -5.07
CA VAL A 316 10.43 -12.39 -5.54
C VAL A 316 9.81 -13.35 -6.55
N SER A 317 10.48 -13.59 -7.69
CA SER A 317 10.09 -14.62 -8.66
C SER A 317 10.68 -15.98 -8.29
N GLU A 318 10.08 -17.08 -8.76
CA GLU A 318 10.53 -18.46 -8.46
C GLU A 318 12.01 -18.68 -8.77
N GLY A 319 12.49 -18.18 -9.91
CA GLY A 319 13.92 -18.28 -10.29
C GLY A 319 14.90 -17.56 -9.37
N GLN A 320 14.42 -16.80 -8.37
CA GLN A 320 15.24 -16.10 -7.39
C GLN A 320 15.18 -16.72 -5.99
N PHE A 321 14.38 -17.77 -5.75
CA PHE A 321 14.16 -18.34 -4.42
C PHE A 321 15.45 -18.72 -3.73
N SER A 322 16.31 -19.52 -4.38
CA SER A 322 17.59 -19.97 -3.80
C SER A 322 18.50 -18.79 -3.43
N SER A 323 18.68 -17.82 -4.33
CA SER A 323 19.53 -16.65 -4.04
C SER A 323 18.97 -15.78 -2.92
N VAL A 324 17.65 -15.72 -2.75
CA VAL A 324 17.02 -14.95 -1.68
C VAL A 324 17.22 -15.63 -0.33
N VAL A 325 17.03 -16.95 -0.25
CA VAL A 325 17.33 -17.72 0.97
C VAL A 325 18.80 -17.54 1.35
N GLU A 326 19.72 -17.84 0.44
CA GLU A 326 21.16 -17.77 0.74
C GLU A 326 21.61 -16.40 1.25
N LYS A 327 21.08 -15.31 0.69
CA LYS A 327 21.49 -13.95 1.05
C LYS A 327 20.71 -13.40 2.23
N GLU A 328 19.38 -13.42 2.17
CA GLU A 328 18.51 -12.77 3.15
C GLU A 328 18.42 -13.58 4.45
N LEU A 329 18.18 -14.91 4.37
CA LEU A 329 18.11 -15.75 5.58
C LEU A 329 19.45 -15.75 6.33
N SER A 330 20.57 -15.93 5.62
CA SER A 330 21.90 -15.87 6.25
C SER A 330 22.18 -14.51 6.89
N ALA A 331 21.70 -13.41 6.29
CA ALA A 331 21.81 -12.08 6.90
C ALA A 331 20.98 -11.97 8.19
N MET A 332 19.77 -12.53 8.21
CA MET A 332 18.90 -12.56 9.39
C MET A 332 19.51 -13.39 10.53
N GLN A 333 20.06 -14.57 10.23
CA GLN A 333 20.74 -15.42 11.20
C GLN A 333 21.98 -14.72 11.80
N ARG A 334 22.79 -14.06 10.95
CA ARG A 334 23.91 -13.23 11.41
C ARG A 334 23.45 -12.07 12.30
N ALA A 335 22.34 -11.43 11.97
CA ALA A 335 21.78 -10.35 12.80
C ALA A 335 21.35 -10.85 14.19
N CYS A 336 20.72 -12.03 14.27
CA CYS A 336 20.37 -12.65 15.56
C CYS A 336 21.61 -12.95 16.41
N THR A 337 22.65 -13.51 15.79
CA THR A 337 23.92 -13.79 16.48
C THR A 337 24.60 -12.52 16.99
N LYS A 338 24.54 -11.43 16.22
CA LYS A 338 25.06 -10.11 16.63
C LYS A 338 24.26 -9.49 17.78
N LEU A 339 22.94 -9.74 17.85
CA LEU A 339 22.08 -9.22 18.91
C LEU A 339 22.40 -9.87 20.26
N ARG A 340 22.61 -11.19 20.27
CA ARG A 340 23.04 -11.93 21.46
C ARG A 340 23.86 -13.16 21.05
N PRO A 341 25.09 -13.35 21.56
CA PRO A 341 25.86 -14.57 21.31
C PRO A 341 25.04 -15.82 21.64
N GLY A 342 25.03 -16.81 20.73
CA GLY A 342 24.27 -18.06 20.88
C GLY A 342 22.76 -17.96 20.62
N TYR A 343 22.22 -16.79 20.24
CA TYR A 343 20.80 -16.67 19.90
C TYR A 343 20.51 -17.16 18.47
N GLN A 344 19.87 -18.33 18.40
CA GLN A 344 19.48 -19.00 17.15
C GLN A 344 17.98 -19.36 17.19
N PRO A 345 17.09 -18.44 16.80
CA PRO A 345 15.66 -18.74 16.70
C PRO A 345 15.38 -19.61 15.46
N GLY A 346 14.28 -20.37 15.48
CA GLY A 346 13.81 -21.08 14.30
C GLY A 346 13.20 -20.11 13.29
N PHE A 347 13.48 -20.31 12.00
CA PHE A 347 12.97 -19.47 10.91
C PHE A 347 11.97 -20.20 10.02
N THR A 348 10.90 -19.52 9.62
CA THR A 348 10.02 -19.92 8.52
C THR A 348 10.02 -18.81 7.47
N PHE A 349 10.52 -19.08 6.27
CA PHE A 349 10.66 -18.11 5.19
C PHE A 349 9.56 -18.35 4.14
N ILE A 350 8.70 -17.35 3.96
CA ILE A 350 7.47 -17.45 3.18
C ILE A 350 7.49 -16.40 2.08
N ILE A 351 7.56 -16.81 0.82
CA ILE A 351 7.41 -15.92 -0.32
C ILE A 351 5.94 -15.67 -0.58
N VAL A 352 5.54 -14.41 -0.66
CA VAL A 352 4.18 -13.99 -1.02
C VAL A 352 4.19 -13.39 -2.42
N GLN A 353 3.46 -13.98 -3.34
CA GLN A 353 3.33 -13.49 -4.71
C GLN A 353 1.92 -13.03 -5.00
N LYS A 354 1.75 -11.74 -5.24
CA LYS A 354 0.51 -11.15 -5.76
C LYS A 354 0.52 -11.04 -7.29
N ARG A 355 1.63 -11.34 -7.97
CA ARG A 355 1.80 -11.11 -9.42
C ARG A 355 1.93 -12.42 -10.21
N HIS A 356 0.84 -13.19 -10.28
CA HIS A 356 0.71 -14.41 -11.10
C HIS A 356 -0.59 -14.44 -11.94
N HIS A 357 -0.82 -15.52 -12.69
CA HIS A 357 -1.94 -15.63 -13.65
C HIS A 357 -3.15 -16.42 -13.12
N ILE A 358 -3.03 -17.14 -12.00
CA ILE A 358 -4.12 -17.91 -11.39
C ILE A 358 -5.29 -17.02 -10.94
N ARG A 359 -6.52 -17.47 -11.23
CA ARG A 359 -7.80 -16.89 -10.79
C ARG A 359 -8.75 -18.01 -10.41
N PHE A 360 -9.65 -17.74 -9.47
CA PHE A 360 -10.66 -18.72 -9.04
C PHE A 360 -12.06 -18.30 -9.48
N LEU A 361 -12.85 -19.28 -9.87
CA LEU A 361 -14.28 -19.19 -10.14
C LEU A 361 -14.97 -20.24 -9.27
N PRO A 362 -15.96 -19.88 -8.44
CA PRO A 362 -16.71 -20.89 -7.70
C PRO A 362 -17.55 -21.73 -8.68
N THR A 363 -17.56 -23.05 -8.47
CA THR A 363 -18.37 -23.99 -9.26
C THR A 363 -19.86 -23.74 -9.04
N GLU A 364 -20.26 -23.47 -7.79
CA GLU A 364 -21.61 -23.07 -7.41
C GLU A 364 -21.75 -21.54 -7.39
N GLY A 365 -22.78 -21.01 -8.07
CA GLY A 365 -23.09 -19.58 -8.05
C GLY A 365 -22.09 -18.70 -8.82
N GLY A 366 -21.35 -19.25 -9.78
CA GLY A 366 -20.22 -18.72 -10.60
C GLY A 366 -20.30 -17.32 -11.23
N LEU A 367 -21.21 -16.45 -10.79
CA LEU A 367 -21.33 -15.04 -11.12
C LEU A 367 -20.46 -14.13 -10.23
N ILE A 368 -20.08 -14.60 -9.04
CA ILE A 368 -19.37 -13.80 -8.04
C ILE A 368 -17.98 -14.34 -7.73
N ASN A 369 -17.16 -13.52 -7.08
CA ASN A 369 -15.85 -13.92 -6.59
C ASN A 369 -15.97 -14.99 -5.50
N VAL A 370 -14.92 -15.81 -5.36
CA VAL A 370 -14.78 -16.70 -4.20
C VAL A 370 -14.79 -15.93 -2.89
N LYS A 371 -15.23 -16.58 -1.80
CA LYS A 371 -15.34 -15.95 -0.49
C LYS A 371 -13.94 -15.65 0.09
N PRO A 372 -13.78 -14.57 0.88
CA PRO A 372 -12.57 -14.38 1.67
C PRO A 372 -12.29 -15.60 2.54
N GLY A 373 -11.02 -16.00 2.64
CA GLY A 373 -10.60 -17.22 3.32
C GLY A 373 -10.56 -18.46 2.43
N THR A 374 -10.95 -18.36 1.15
CA THR A 374 -10.83 -19.47 0.20
C THR A 374 -9.36 -19.82 -0.01
N ILE A 375 -8.99 -21.06 0.30
CA ILE A 375 -7.64 -21.61 0.15
C ILE A 375 -7.64 -22.82 -0.78
N VAL A 376 -6.57 -22.91 -1.58
CA VAL A 376 -6.27 -24.06 -2.43
C VAL A 376 -4.81 -24.43 -2.23
N ASP A 377 -4.58 -25.63 -1.71
CA ASP A 377 -3.25 -26.21 -1.44
C ASP A 377 -3.05 -27.56 -2.14
N THR A 378 -3.94 -27.93 -3.06
CA THR A 378 -3.89 -29.18 -3.84
C THR A 378 -4.07 -28.92 -5.32
N ASN A 379 -3.68 -29.90 -6.16
CA ASN A 379 -3.89 -30.00 -7.62
C ASN A 379 -3.20 -28.95 -8.50
N ILE A 380 -3.19 -27.69 -8.10
CA ILE A 380 -2.64 -26.54 -8.85
C ILE A 380 -1.44 -25.88 -8.15
N THR A 381 -0.97 -26.52 -7.09
CA THR A 381 0.22 -26.18 -6.31
C THR A 381 1.45 -26.96 -6.78
N HIS A 382 2.62 -26.62 -6.27
CA HIS A 382 3.86 -27.31 -6.58
C HIS A 382 3.81 -28.78 -6.12
N SER A 383 4.42 -29.66 -6.92
CA SER A 383 4.34 -31.11 -6.68
C SER A 383 5.19 -31.63 -5.51
N ARG A 384 6.17 -30.84 -5.06
CA ARG A 384 7.18 -31.24 -4.06
C ARG A 384 7.43 -30.22 -2.97
N GLU A 385 7.04 -28.98 -3.21
CA GLU A 385 7.31 -27.88 -2.28
C GLU A 385 6.01 -27.57 -1.54
N PHE A 386 6.14 -26.94 -0.39
CA PHE A 386 4.95 -26.50 0.32
C PHE A 386 4.57 -25.11 -0.17
N ASP A 387 3.48 -25.05 -0.94
CA ASP A 387 2.86 -23.81 -1.37
C ASP A 387 1.33 -23.87 -1.30
N PHE A 388 0.69 -22.71 -1.26
CA PHE A 388 -0.76 -22.60 -1.29
C PHE A 388 -1.23 -21.24 -1.82
N TYR A 389 -2.44 -21.23 -2.37
CA TYR A 389 -3.13 -20.00 -2.78
C TYR A 389 -4.19 -19.62 -1.76
N LEU A 390 -4.19 -18.38 -1.29
CA LEU A 390 -5.19 -17.86 -0.36
C LEU A 390 -5.84 -16.58 -0.89
N CYS A 391 -7.15 -16.60 -1.08
CA CYS A 391 -7.95 -15.41 -1.33
C CYS A 391 -8.46 -14.82 -0.01
N SER A 392 -7.65 -13.98 0.64
CA SER A 392 -7.96 -13.44 1.97
C SER A 392 -8.98 -12.28 1.98
N HIS A 393 -9.31 -11.70 0.83
CA HIS A 393 -10.07 -10.45 0.71
C HIS A 393 -11.32 -10.62 -0.13
N GLN A 394 -12.27 -9.69 0.03
CA GLN A 394 -13.45 -9.61 -0.82
C GLN A 394 -13.13 -8.89 -2.13
N GLY A 395 -13.42 -9.54 -3.26
CA GLY A 395 -13.34 -8.93 -4.59
C GLY A 395 -14.47 -7.93 -4.81
N ILE A 396 -14.20 -6.65 -4.55
CA ILE A 396 -15.15 -5.54 -4.77
C ILE A 396 -15.42 -5.33 -6.25
N GLN A 397 -14.39 -5.41 -7.08
CA GLN A 397 -14.45 -5.16 -8.51
C GLN A 397 -13.56 -6.16 -9.26
N GLY A 398 -14.01 -6.58 -10.44
CA GLY A 398 -13.30 -7.53 -11.28
C GLY A 398 -13.20 -8.93 -10.68
N THR A 399 -12.16 -9.67 -11.05
CA THR A 399 -11.88 -11.02 -10.55
C THR A 399 -10.78 -10.95 -9.50
N SER A 400 -11.05 -11.48 -8.32
CA SER A 400 -10.13 -11.55 -7.19
C SER A 400 -8.89 -12.32 -7.58
N LYS A 401 -7.76 -11.87 -7.04
CA LYS A 401 -6.48 -12.52 -7.22
C LYS A 401 -6.06 -13.13 -5.88
N PRO A 402 -6.14 -14.45 -5.71
CA PRO A 402 -5.60 -15.08 -4.51
C PRO A 402 -4.10 -14.81 -4.44
N ALA A 403 -3.55 -14.55 -3.26
CA ALA A 403 -2.10 -14.49 -3.10
C ALA A 403 -1.53 -15.91 -3.06
N HIS A 404 -0.35 -16.11 -3.65
CA HIS A 404 0.36 -17.38 -3.65
C HIS A 404 1.48 -17.34 -2.61
N TYR A 405 1.54 -18.35 -1.75
CA TYR A 405 2.49 -18.46 -0.66
C TYR A 405 3.38 -19.67 -0.92
N HIS A 406 4.70 -19.49 -0.97
CA HIS A 406 5.66 -20.58 -1.02
C HIS A 406 6.49 -20.59 0.26
N ILE A 407 6.57 -21.73 0.92
CA ILE A 407 7.42 -21.94 2.08
C ILE A 407 8.73 -22.50 1.56
N ILE A 408 9.76 -21.66 1.55
CA ILE A 408 11.06 -21.99 0.96
C ILE A 408 12.10 -22.39 2.01
N TYR A 409 11.78 -22.23 3.29
CA TYR A 409 12.59 -22.65 4.42
C TYR A 409 11.72 -22.73 5.68
N ASP A 410 11.85 -23.78 6.51
CA ASP A 410 11.10 -23.90 7.77
C ASP A 410 11.82 -24.75 8.84
N ASP A 411 12.50 -24.10 9.78
CA ASP A 411 13.04 -24.73 11.00
C ASP A 411 11.98 -24.88 12.11
N ASN A 412 10.89 -24.11 12.03
CA ASN A 412 9.86 -24.12 13.06
C ASN A 412 8.92 -25.32 12.93
N ASN A 413 8.99 -26.03 11.79
CA ASN A 413 8.19 -27.21 11.45
C ASN A 413 6.70 -26.98 11.70
N LEU A 414 6.17 -25.86 11.18
CA LEU A 414 4.79 -25.46 11.42
C LEU A 414 3.83 -26.30 10.58
N GLY A 415 2.69 -26.67 11.17
CA GLY A 415 1.66 -27.42 10.45
C GLY A 415 1.08 -26.59 9.31
N ALA A 416 0.70 -27.24 8.21
CA ALA A 416 0.14 -26.54 7.05
C ALA A 416 -1.11 -25.71 7.42
N ASN A 417 -2.05 -26.31 8.16
CA ASN A 417 -3.26 -25.61 8.62
C ASN A 417 -2.94 -24.40 9.49
N GLU A 418 -1.93 -24.52 10.36
CA GLU A 418 -1.51 -23.46 11.28
C GLU A 418 -0.96 -22.27 10.50
N LEU A 419 -0.06 -22.52 9.55
CA LEU A 419 0.55 -21.49 8.72
C LEU A 419 -0.47 -20.79 7.81
N GLN A 420 -1.38 -21.57 7.22
CA GLN A 420 -2.45 -21.06 6.36
C GLN A 420 -3.40 -20.16 7.15
N LEU A 421 -3.84 -20.60 8.34
CA LEU A 421 -4.71 -19.84 9.22
C LEU A 421 -4.02 -18.57 9.72
N PHE A 422 -2.76 -18.67 10.16
CA PHE A 422 -1.98 -17.52 10.61
C PHE A 422 -1.80 -16.48 9.50
N SER A 423 -1.47 -16.92 8.28
CA SER A 423 -1.36 -16.04 7.10
C SER A 423 -2.69 -15.32 6.78
N PHE A 424 -3.82 -16.01 6.95
CA PHE A 424 -5.14 -15.42 6.79
C PHE A 424 -5.45 -14.40 7.90
N TYR A 425 -5.12 -14.71 9.15
CA TYR A 425 -5.33 -13.79 10.29
C TYR A 425 -4.47 -12.53 10.20
N LEU A 426 -3.22 -12.65 9.74
CA LEU A 426 -2.39 -11.48 9.45
C LEU A 426 -2.99 -10.55 8.38
N SER A 427 -3.91 -11.03 7.55
CA SER A 427 -4.64 -10.16 6.61
C SER A 427 -5.70 -9.27 7.27
N HIS A 428 -6.06 -9.53 8.54
CA HIS A 428 -7.06 -8.79 9.30
C HIS A 428 -6.47 -7.73 10.25
N VAL A 429 -5.14 -7.70 10.43
CA VAL A 429 -4.47 -6.76 11.34
C VAL A 429 -3.89 -5.53 10.63
N TYR A 430 -4.37 -5.24 9.42
CA TYR A 430 -3.98 -4.04 8.67
C TYR A 430 -4.73 -2.80 9.17
N MET A 431 -4.03 -1.95 9.91
CA MET A 431 -4.59 -0.86 10.72
C MET A 431 -5.24 0.27 9.91
N ARG A 432 -5.12 0.31 8.59
CA ARG A 432 -5.62 1.42 7.77
C ARG A 432 -7.07 1.27 7.31
N CYS A 433 -7.68 0.10 7.51
CA CYS A 433 -9.09 -0.15 7.19
C CYS A 433 -9.67 -1.31 8.00
N THR A 434 -10.98 -1.33 8.18
CA THR A 434 -11.71 -2.43 8.84
C THR A 434 -12.09 -3.53 7.84
N ARG A 435 -11.09 -4.00 7.08
CA ARG A 435 -11.25 -5.04 6.06
C ARG A 435 -10.05 -5.96 6.04
N SER A 436 -10.29 -7.23 5.74
CA SER A 436 -9.24 -8.17 5.38
C SER A 436 -8.61 -7.76 4.06
N VAL A 437 -7.30 -7.57 4.06
CA VAL A 437 -6.51 -7.20 2.88
C VAL A 437 -6.05 -8.41 2.09
N SER A 438 -5.55 -8.21 0.87
CA SER A 438 -5.30 -9.31 -0.08
C SER A 438 -4.13 -10.23 0.24
N TYR A 439 -3.33 -9.91 1.25
CA TYR A 439 -2.15 -10.64 1.72
C TYR A 439 -1.70 -10.03 3.07
N PRO A 440 -0.75 -10.61 3.82
CA PRO A 440 -0.49 -10.26 5.21
C PRO A 440 -0.19 -8.78 5.45
N ALA A 441 -0.64 -8.24 6.58
CA ALA A 441 -0.42 -6.84 6.95
C ALA A 441 1.09 -6.44 7.01
N PRO A 442 2.02 -7.28 7.53
CA PRO A 442 3.43 -6.90 7.57
C PRO A 442 4.04 -6.58 6.21
N THR A 443 3.69 -7.37 5.18
CA THR A 443 4.11 -7.12 3.80
C THR A 443 3.50 -5.83 3.23
N TYR A 444 2.26 -5.50 3.59
CA TYR A 444 1.68 -4.19 3.27
C TYR A 444 2.42 -3.04 3.94
N TYR A 445 2.80 -3.20 5.21
CA TYR A 445 3.55 -2.17 5.95
C TYR A 445 4.94 -1.96 5.36
N ALA A 446 5.65 -3.03 5.00
CA ALA A 446 6.94 -2.95 4.30
C ALA A 446 6.83 -2.13 3.00
N HIS A 447 5.77 -2.36 2.21
CA HIS A 447 5.49 -1.55 1.02
C HIS A 447 5.24 -0.08 1.33
N LEU A 448 4.49 0.24 2.39
CA LEU A 448 4.23 1.62 2.78
C LEU A 448 5.52 2.32 3.25
N ALA A 449 6.36 1.64 4.02
CA ALA A 449 7.66 2.15 4.43
C ALA A 449 8.59 2.39 3.22
N ALA A 450 8.65 1.44 2.27
CA ALA A 450 9.44 1.60 1.04
C ALA A 450 8.93 2.77 0.17
N PHE A 451 7.61 2.91 0.01
CA PHE A 451 7.03 4.06 -0.70
C PHE A 451 7.29 5.38 0.01
N ARG A 452 7.27 5.41 1.34
CA ARG A 452 7.67 6.58 2.10
C ARG A 452 9.13 6.97 1.83
N GLY A 453 10.03 5.98 1.79
CA GLY A 453 11.43 6.17 1.37
C GLY A 453 11.55 6.84 0.01
N ARG A 454 10.77 6.40 -0.97
CA ARG A 454 10.72 7.03 -2.30
C ARG A 454 10.16 8.45 -2.24
N ASP A 455 9.12 8.70 -1.44
CA ASP A 455 8.50 10.02 -1.31
C ASP A 455 9.48 11.04 -0.70
N TRP A 456 10.33 10.62 0.25
CA TRP A 456 11.40 11.47 0.79
C TRP A 456 12.37 11.95 -0.28
N MET A 457 12.75 11.07 -1.20
CA MET A 457 13.68 11.39 -2.29
C MET A 457 13.06 12.32 -3.34
N LYS A 458 11.73 12.30 -3.49
CA LYS A 458 11.03 13.03 -4.56
C LYS A 458 11.11 14.55 -4.35
N GLY A 459 11.80 15.25 -5.24
CA GLY A 459 11.94 16.71 -5.19
C GLY A 459 12.84 17.19 -4.05
N ALA A 460 13.63 16.31 -3.43
CA ALA A 460 14.65 16.72 -2.48
C ALA A 460 15.82 17.38 -3.21
N PRO A 461 16.31 18.57 -2.76
CA PRO A 461 17.39 19.27 -3.43
C PRO A 461 18.73 18.50 -3.37
N ASN A 462 18.99 17.79 -2.26
CA ASN A 462 20.18 16.94 -2.07
C ASN A 462 19.78 15.59 -1.47
N PRO A 463 19.26 14.64 -2.26
CA PRO A 463 18.73 13.37 -1.76
C PRO A 463 19.76 12.52 -1.01
N GLU A 464 21.05 12.63 -1.38
CA GLU A 464 22.15 11.90 -0.74
C GLU A 464 22.30 12.22 0.76
N ARG A 465 21.95 13.45 1.17
CA ARG A 465 22.02 13.85 2.59
C ARG A 465 20.96 13.16 3.46
N LEU A 466 19.95 12.56 2.86
CA LEU A 466 18.95 11.77 3.59
C LEU A 466 19.46 10.36 3.91
N LEU A 467 20.60 9.96 3.33
CA LEU A 467 21.19 8.65 3.47
C LEU A 467 22.50 8.72 4.25
N GLU A 468 22.62 7.86 5.25
CA GLU A 468 23.86 7.59 5.97
C GLU A 468 24.15 6.09 5.83
N ASN A 469 25.30 5.72 5.24
CA ASN A 469 25.67 4.32 4.96
C ASN A 469 24.58 3.54 4.17
N ASN A 470 23.98 4.16 3.15
CA ASN A 470 22.87 3.63 2.36
C ASN A 470 21.57 3.35 3.17
N GLN A 471 21.39 4.00 4.32
CA GLN A 471 20.19 3.89 5.14
C GLN A 471 19.60 5.28 5.41
N PHE A 472 18.28 5.37 5.47
CA PHE A 472 17.62 6.60 5.90
C PHE A 472 17.80 6.78 7.41
N ASN A 473 18.35 7.92 7.82
CA ASN A 473 18.50 8.26 9.24
C ASN A 473 17.26 9.03 9.72
N ILE A 474 16.22 8.28 10.12
CA ILE A 474 15.00 8.87 10.68
C ILE A 474 15.22 9.37 12.11
N LEU A 475 14.39 10.32 12.53
CA LEU A 475 14.42 10.85 13.89
C LEU A 475 14.19 9.75 14.94
N PRO A 476 14.94 9.74 16.08
CA PRO A 476 14.83 8.70 17.10
C PRO A 476 13.40 8.46 17.61
N GLU A 477 12.60 9.51 17.73
CA GLU A 477 11.21 9.47 18.20
C GLU A 477 10.29 8.66 17.28
N GLN A 478 10.70 8.39 16.04
CA GLN A 478 9.92 7.67 15.04
C GLN A 478 10.23 6.19 14.95
N LYS A 479 11.35 5.72 15.53
CA LYS A 479 11.87 4.36 15.31
C LYS A 479 10.87 3.26 15.67
N ASP A 480 10.03 3.50 16.68
CA ASP A 480 9.02 2.54 17.15
C ASP A 480 7.59 2.89 16.70
N LEU A 481 7.44 3.91 15.85
CA LEU A 481 6.13 4.37 15.36
C LEU A 481 5.88 3.96 13.93
N MET A 482 4.60 3.75 13.60
CA MET A 482 4.18 3.49 12.23
C MET A 482 3.92 4.79 11.45
N PHE A 483 4.91 5.71 11.42
CA PHE A 483 4.80 7.03 10.79
C PHE A 483 4.44 6.96 9.28
N PHE A 484 4.70 5.82 8.65
CA PHE A 484 4.42 5.54 7.24
C PHE A 484 2.96 5.19 6.90
N LEU A 485 2.04 5.11 7.90
CA LEU A 485 0.62 4.81 7.67
C LEU A 485 -0.16 5.89 6.88
#